data_AF-A0A3D1HPF3-F1
#
_entry.id   AF-A0A3D1HPF3-F1
#
_cell.length_a   1.000
_cell.length_b   1.000
_cell.length_c   1.000
_cell.angle_alpha   90.00
_cell.angle_beta   90.00
_cell.angle_gamma   90.00
#
_symmetry.space_group_name_H-M   'P 1'
#
loop_
_entity.id
_entity.type
_entity.pdbx_description
1 polymer ?
#
loop_
_entity_poly.entity_id
_entity_poly.type
_entity_poly.pdbx_seq_one_letter_code
_entity_poly.pdbx_strand_id
1 'polypeptide(L)'
;MMRVQAPYTNLFRMQTFSMQSLRAGLVLVACLAVLICASVQPAGAAPNRVVADLSDDLVEINSSYHGTELLLFGAYRGMPGDDLILEVRGPSTDLLQRRKEQKAGIWINVETFRWLGVPSFYHVFST
;
A
#
# COMPACT_ATOMS: atom_id res chain seq x y z
N MET A 1 83.99 25.13 -62.64
CA MET A 1 84.58 25.40 -61.30
C MET A 1 83.72 24.69 -60.27
N MET A 2 84.38 23.95 -59.38
CA MET A 2 83.93 22.79 -58.61
C MET A 2 83.29 23.17 -57.26
N ARG A 3 82.24 22.45 -56.82
CA ARG A 3 81.98 21.94 -55.44
C ARG A 3 80.66 21.13 -55.44
N VAL A 4 80.58 19.83 -55.17
CA VAL A 4 80.99 19.00 -54.01
C VAL A 4 79.89 18.89 -52.93
N GLN A 5 79.48 17.63 -52.70
CA GLN A 5 78.88 16.93 -51.54
C GLN A 5 77.50 17.29 -50.94
N ALA A 6 76.67 16.24 -50.83
CA ALA A 6 75.57 16.01 -49.88
C ALA A 6 76.12 15.73 -48.45
N PRO A 7 75.48 15.01 -47.48
CA PRO A 7 74.08 14.79 -47.06
C PRO A 7 73.88 14.93 -45.51
N TYR A 8 72.71 14.52 -45.01
CA TYR A 8 72.33 14.14 -43.62
C TYR A 8 72.04 15.25 -42.60
N THR A 9 70.83 15.23 -42.02
CA THR A 9 70.63 14.91 -40.58
C THR A 9 69.14 14.94 -40.24
N ASN A 10 68.55 13.76 -40.01
CA ASN A 10 67.34 13.64 -39.21
C ASN A 10 67.72 13.99 -37.77
N LEU A 11 67.26 15.13 -37.27
CA LEU A 11 67.40 15.53 -35.89
C LEU A 11 66.02 15.66 -35.26
N PHE A 12 65.72 14.65 -34.43
CA PHE A 12 64.88 14.71 -33.24
C PHE A 12 64.38 16.13 -32.91
N ARG A 13 63.06 16.34 -32.96
CA ARG A 13 62.43 17.44 -32.23
C ARG A 13 61.14 16.98 -31.57
N MET A 14 61.33 16.47 -30.35
CA MET A 14 60.49 16.67 -29.16
C MET A 14 59.02 16.99 -29.44
N GLN A 15 58.15 15.98 -29.28
CA GLN A 15 56.73 16.20 -29.07
C GLN A 15 56.55 17.06 -27.82
N THR A 16 56.17 18.31 -28.01
CA THR A 16 55.77 19.20 -26.92
C THR A 16 54.41 18.71 -26.41
N PHE A 17 54.42 17.96 -25.31
CA PHE A 17 53.21 17.59 -24.58
C PHE A 17 52.56 18.87 -24.05
N SER A 18 51.58 19.37 -24.81
CA SER A 18 50.89 20.63 -24.55
C SER A 18 50.04 20.53 -23.28
N MET A 19 50.29 21.40 -22.29
CA MET A 19 49.45 21.57 -21.08
C MET A 19 47.96 21.84 -21.36
N GLN A 20 47.58 22.08 -22.62
CA GLN A 20 46.20 22.27 -23.06
C GLN A 20 45.40 20.96 -23.11
N SER A 21 46.04 19.81 -23.40
CA SER A 21 45.35 18.51 -23.42
C SER A 21 44.99 18.03 -22.01
N LEU A 22 45.82 18.36 -21.01
CA LEU A 22 45.57 18.01 -19.61
C LEU A 22 44.41 18.83 -19.01
N ARG A 23 44.32 20.12 -19.36
CA ARG A 23 43.21 21.00 -18.96
C ARG A 23 41.89 20.61 -19.63
N ALA A 24 41.93 20.26 -20.92
CA ALA A 24 40.75 19.80 -21.64
C ALA A 24 40.21 18.48 -21.07
N GLY A 25 41.08 17.56 -20.66
CA GLY A 25 40.69 16.31 -20.00
C GLY A 25 40.01 16.54 -18.65
N LEU A 26 40.53 17.46 -17.83
CA LEU A 26 39.94 17.79 -16.53
C LEU A 26 38.54 18.41 -16.66
N VAL A 27 38.35 19.29 -17.66
CA VAL A 27 37.04 19.90 -17.94
C VAL A 27 36.04 18.84 -18.42
N LEU A 28 36.47 17.92 -19.29
CA LEU A 28 35.62 16.83 -19.77
C LEU A 28 35.16 15.91 -18.63
N VAL A 29 36.07 15.55 -17.71
CA VAL A 29 35.76 14.72 -16.54
C VAL A 29 34.81 15.45 -15.59
N ALA A 30 35.01 16.75 -15.36
CA ALA A 30 34.10 17.55 -14.53
C ALA A 30 32.70 17.65 -15.16
N CYS A 31 32.60 17.89 -16.47
CA CYS A 31 31.32 17.90 -17.17
C CYS A 31 30.62 16.54 -17.12
N LEU A 32 31.37 15.44 -17.26
CA LEU A 32 30.83 14.09 -17.14
C LEU A 32 30.32 13.81 -15.72
N ALA A 33 31.06 14.21 -14.69
CA ALA A 33 30.65 14.06 -13.30
C ALA A 33 29.37 14.86 -12.97
N VAL A 34 29.23 16.07 -13.51
CA VAL A 34 28.02 16.89 -13.36
C VAL A 34 26.82 16.23 -14.06
N LEU A 35 27.01 15.67 -15.26
CA LEU A 35 25.97 14.93 -15.97
C LEU A 35 25.51 13.67 -15.22
N ILE A 36 26.44 12.97 -14.55
CA ILE A 36 26.14 11.78 -13.74
C ILE A 36 25.40 12.17 -12.45
N CYS A 37 25.80 13.25 -11.77
CA CYS A 37 25.06 13.70 -10.58
C CYS A 37 23.65 14.22 -10.93
N ALA A 38 23.47 14.82 -12.11
CA ALA A 38 22.18 15.32 -12.55
C ALA A 38 21.17 14.21 -12.91
N SER A 39 21.63 12.98 -13.15
CA SER A 39 20.76 11.84 -13.48
C SER A 39 20.29 11.03 -12.25
N VAL A 40 20.77 11.35 -11.05
CA VAL A 40 20.32 10.71 -9.81
C VAL A 40 19.02 11.38 -9.36
N GLN A 41 17.89 10.91 -9.91
CA GLN A 41 16.58 11.26 -9.38
C GLN A 41 16.35 10.51 -8.06
N PRO A 42 15.84 11.17 -7.00
CA PRO A 42 15.44 10.46 -5.81
C PRO A 42 14.37 9.44 -6.18
N ALA A 43 14.62 8.17 -5.89
CA ALA A 43 13.60 7.15 -5.95
C ALA A 43 12.56 7.50 -4.89
N GLY A 44 11.58 8.33 -5.26
CA GLY A 44 10.42 8.57 -4.45
C GLY A 44 9.77 7.23 -4.20
N ALA A 45 9.79 6.78 -2.95
CA ALA A 45 8.94 5.68 -2.52
C ALA A 45 7.51 6.13 -2.79
N ALA A 46 6.95 5.72 -3.92
CA ALA A 46 5.53 5.83 -4.15
C ALA A 46 4.88 5.18 -2.92
N PRO A 47 3.94 5.83 -2.24
CA PRO A 47 3.18 5.14 -1.22
C PRO A 47 2.61 3.91 -1.93
N ASN A 48 2.93 2.71 -1.42
CA ASN A 48 2.24 1.50 -1.82
C ASN A 48 0.80 1.63 -1.30
N ARG A 49 0.04 2.50 -1.96
CA ARG A 49 -1.38 2.66 -1.75
C ARG A 49 -1.92 1.41 -2.40
N VAL A 50 -2.19 0.42 -1.56
CA VAL A 50 -3.11 -0.66 -1.87
C VAL A 50 -4.44 0.01 -2.17
N VAL A 51 -4.59 0.51 -3.39
CA VAL A 51 -5.89 0.75 -3.98
C VAL A 51 -6.30 -0.64 -4.39
N ALA A 52 -6.95 -1.34 -3.46
CA ALA A 52 -7.89 -2.35 -3.89
C ALA A 52 -8.89 -1.58 -4.76
N ASP A 53 -8.70 -1.64 -6.08
CA ASP A 53 -9.78 -1.40 -7.02
C ASP A 53 -10.73 -2.57 -6.84
N LEU A 54 -11.51 -2.46 -5.78
CA LEU A 54 -12.44 -3.49 -5.38
C LEU A 54 -13.76 -3.08 -6.01
N SER A 55 -13.83 -3.34 -7.31
CA SER A 55 -15.07 -3.29 -8.09
C SER A 55 -15.98 -4.48 -7.76
N ASP A 56 -16.00 -4.88 -6.49
CA ASP A 56 -16.91 -5.87 -5.94
C ASP A 56 -17.72 -5.13 -4.87
N ASP A 57 -19.02 -4.96 -5.07
CA ASP A 57 -19.95 -4.41 -4.08
C ASP A 57 -20.01 -5.24 -2.78
N LEU A 58 -19.15 -6.25 -2.63
CA LEU A 58 -19.07 -7.17 -1.50
C LEU A 58 -17.62 -7.63 -1.26
N VAL A 59 -17.01 -7.20 -0.15
CA VAL A 59 -15.80 -7.85 0.40
C VAL A 59 -16.24 -8.87 1.44
N GLU A 60 -16.11 -10.16 1.14
CA GLU A 60 -16.27 -11.19 2.16
C GLU A 60 -14.98 -11.36 2.96
N ILE A 61 -14.98 -10.93 4.22
CA ILE A 61 -13.87 -11.15 5.15
C ILE A 61 -14.19 -12.36 6.04
N ASN A 62 -13.68 -13.53 5.67
CA ASN A 62 -13.81 -14.74 6.47
C ASN A 62 -12.66 -14.87 7.47
N SER A 63 -12.90 -14.44 8.71
CA SER A 63 -11.98 -14.66 9.84
C SER A 63 -12.75 -15.17 11.05
N SER A 64 -12.37 -16.35 11.55
CA SER A 64 -12.97 -16.93 12.77
C SER A 64 -12.28 -16.36 14.01
N TYR A 65 -13.01 -15.60 14.83
CA TYR A 65 -12.54 -15.07 16.10
C TYR A 65 -13.18 -15.82 17.28
N HIS A 66 -12.36 -16.31 18.21
CA HIS A 66 -12.79 -17.05 19.41
C HIS A 66 -12.53 -16.30 20.73
N GLY A 67 -12.12 -15.04 20.66
CA GLY A 67 -11.83 -14.25 21.88
C GLY A 67 -13.08 -13.56 22.45
N THR A 68 -12.87 -12.77 23.49
CA THR A 68 -13.95 -12.17 24.30
C THR A 68 -14.43 -10.81 23.79
N GLU A 69 -13.67 -10.14 22.93
CA GLU A 69 -13.95 -8.77 22.49
C GLU A 69 -13.58 -8.57 21.02
N LEU A 70 -14.52 -8.09 20.22
CA LEU A 70 -14.31 -7.81 18.81
C LEU A 70 -14.32 -6.29 18.60
N LEU A 71 -13.23 -5.78 18.02
CA LEU A 71 -13.07 -4.37 17.71
C LEU A 71 -12.99 -4.18 16.20
N LEU A 72 -13.97 -3.46 15.65
CA LEU A 72 -14.08 -3.18 14.22
C LEU A 72 -13.68 -1.73 13.94
N PHE A 73 -12.74 -1.54 13.01
CA PHE A 73 -12.34 -0.23 12.51
C PHE A 73 -12.62 -0.15 11.01
N GLY A 74 -13.13 0.99 10.57
CA GLY A 74 -13.38 1.29 9.17
C GLY A 74 -13.41 2.79 8.93
N ALA A 75 -13.27 3.19 7.68
CA ALA A 75 -13.41 4.58 7.27
C ALA A 75 -14.37 4.66 6.09
N TYR A 76 -15.37 5.52 6.19
CA TYR A 76 -16.31 5.82 5.12
C TYR A 76 -16.05 7.24 4.61
N ARG A 77 -15.99 7.41 3.29
CA ARG A 77 -15.90 8.73 2.63
C ARG A 77 -17.22 9.00 1.93
N GLY A 78 -18.16 9.57 2.69
CA GLY A 78 -19.48 9.94 2.18
C GLY A 78 -19.56 11.33 1.56
N MET A 79 -20.75 11.63 1.04
CA MET A 79 -21.21 12.95 0.63
C MET A 79 -22.12 13.56 1.71
N PRO A 80 -22.34 14.89 1.71
CA PRO A 80 -23.28 15.52 2.63
C PRO A 80 -24.68 14.94 2.46
N GLY A 81 -25.25 14.40 3.55
CA GLY A 81 -26.57 13.76 3.56
C GLY A 81 -26.54 12.23 3.44
N ASP A 82 -25.36 11.59 3.44
CA ASP A 82 -25.26 10.14 3.53
C ASP A 82 -25.49 9.64 4.96
N ASP A 83 -26.28 8.57 5.09
CA ASP A 83 -26.46 7.82 6.33
C ASP A 83 -25.60 6.55 6.30
N LEU A 84 -25.02 6.18 7.44
CA LEU A 84 -24.25 4.94 7.60
C LEU A 84 -25.03 3.95 8.44
N ILE A 85 -25.26 2.73 7.92
CA ILE A 85 -25.90 1.63 8.64
C ILE A 85 -24.88 0.51 8.87
N LEU A 86 -24.76 0.07 10.13
CA LEU A 86 -23.95 -1.08 10.50
C LEU A 86 -24.84 -2.18 11.08
N GLU A 87 -24.92 -3.33 10.40
CA GLU A 87 -25.60 -4.53 10.88
C GLU A 87 -24.56 -5.53 11.41
N VAL A 88 -24.73 -5.97 12.66
CA VAL A 88 -23.91 -7.02 13.26
C VAL A 88 -24.77 -8.26 13.48
N ARG A 89 -24.44 -9.35 12.79
CA ARG A 89 -25.17 -10.62 12.86
C ARG A 89 -24.26 -11.78 13.25
N GLY A 90 -24.67 -12.52 14.28
CA GLY A 90 -24.00 -13.75 14.71
C GLY A 90 -24.41 -14.98 13.88
N PRO A 91 -23.77 -16.14 14.08
CA PRO A 91 -24.15 -17.39 13.43
C PRO A 91 -25.61 -17.76 13.73
N SER A 92 -26.26 -18.39 12.75
CA SER A 92 -27.65 -18.85 12.89
C SER A 92 -27.76 -20.00 13.88
N THR A 93 -28.77 -19.93 14.74
CA THR A 93 -29.06 -20.93 15.78
C THR A 93 -30.56 -21.11 15.94
N ASP A 94 -30.95 -22.25 16.51
CA ASP A 94 -32.34 -22.52 16.86
C ASP A 94 -32.58 -22.13 18.33
N LEU A 95 -33.64 -21.35 18.58
CA LEU A 95 -33.92 -20.78 19.89
C LEU A 95 -35.29 -21.23 20.40
N LEU A 96 -35.35 -21.69 21.65
CA LEU A 96 -36.59 -22.07 22.33
C LEU A 96 -37.00 -20.99 23.31
N GLN A 97 -38.05 -20.24 22.97
CA GLN A 97 -38.64 -19.24 23.85
C GLN A 97 -39.77 -19.86 24.65
N ARG A 98 -39.72 -19.74 25.99
CA ARG A 98 -40.75 -20.25 26.88
C ARG A 98 -41.43 -19.09 27.59
N ARG A 99 -42.75 -18.95 27.40
CA ARG A 99 -43.53 -17.98 28.17
C ARG A 99 -43.95 -18.61 29.48
N LYS A 100 -43.58 -17.97 30.58
CA LYS A 100 -44.03 -18.31 31.93
C LYS A 100 -45.19 -17.43 32.32
N GLU A 101 -46.18 -18.05 32.95
CA GLU A 101 -47.32 -17.36 33.53
C GLU A 101 -47.51 -17.87 34.95
N GLN A 102 -47.94 -16.98 35.84
CA GLN A 102 -48.24 -17.36 37.21
C GLN A 102 -49.70 -17.82 37.30
N LYS A 103 -49.92 -19.10 37.61
CA LYS A 103 -51.25 -19.68 37.84
C LYS A 103 -51.32 -20.27 39.23
N ALA A 104 -52.36 -19.95 39.98
CA ALA A 104 -52.56 -20.42 41.36
C ALA A 104 -51.31 -20.25 42.26
N GLY A 105 -50.60 -19.13 42.11
CA GLY A 105 -49.40 -18.81 42.90
C GLY A 105 -48.09 -19.43 42.40
N ILE A 106 -48.11 -20.37 41.45
CA ILE A 106 -46.90 -21.01 40.89
C ILE A 106 -46.60 -20.54 39.46
N TRP A 107 -45.32 -20.47 39.11
CA TRP A 107 -44.89 -20.15 37.75
C TRP A 107 -44.83 -21.41 36.90
N ILE A 108 -45.65 -21.45 35.85
CA ILE A 108 -45.68 -22.56 34.90
C ILE A 108 -45.30 -22.06 33.51
N ASN A 109 -44.56 -22.88 32.76
CA ASN A 109 -44.34 -22.64 31.33
C ASN A 109 -45.66 -22.94 30.62
N VAL A 110 -46.37 -21.92 30.14
CA VAL A 110 -47.67 -22.10 29.48
C VAL A 110 -47.54 -22.32 27.99
N GLU A 111 -46.52 -21.73 27.37
CA GLU A 111 -46.30 -21.81 25.93
C GLU A 111 -44.81 -21.92 25.62
N THR A 112 -44.50 -22.67 24.55
CA THR A 112 -43.15 -22.81 24.03
C THR A 112 -43.18 -22.53 22.52
N PHE A 113 -42.39 -21.56 22.10
CA PHE A 113 -42.16 -21.24 20.69
C PHE A 113 -40.76 -21.66 20.29
N ARG A 114 -40.64 -22.29 19.11
CA ARG A 114 -39.36 -22.63 18.50
C ARG A 114 -39.10 -21.68 17.34
N TRP A 115 -38.00 -20.97 17.43
CA TRP A 115 -37.46 -20.13 16.38
C TRP A 115 -36.36 -20.90 15.68
N LEU A 116 -36.45 -21.02 14.36
CA LEU A 116 -35.48 -21.74 13.54
C LEU A 116 -34.60 -20.76 12.78
N GLY A 117 -33.29 -21.02 12.74
CA GLY A 117 -32.35 -20.24 11.93
C GLY A 117 -32.28 -18.75 12.29
N VAL A 118 -32.50 -18.40 13.56
CA VAL A 118 -32.39 -17.01 14.02
C VAL A 118 -30.93 -16.66 14.33
N PRO A 119 -30.47 -15.42 14.07
CA PRO A 119 -29.14 -15.02 14.47
C PRO A 119 -28.94 -15.14 15.98
N SER A 120 -27.80 -15.71 16.39
CA SER A 120 -27.42 -15.76 17.82
C SER A 120 -27.15 -14.38 18.43
N PHE A 121 -26.84 -13.39 17.59
CA PHE A 121 -26.70 -11.99 17.95
C PHE A 121 -27.18 -11.11 16.80
N TYR A 122 -27.85 -9.99 17.11
CA TYR A 122 -28.34 -9.04 16.12
C TYR A 122 -28.31 -7.62 16.71
N HIS A 123 -27.63 -6.69 16.05
CA HIS A 123 -27.62 -5.27 16.42
C HIS A 123 -27.50 -4.39 15.16
N VAL A 124 -28.20 -3.25 15.17
CA VAL A 124 -28.13 -2.26 14.09
C VAL A 124 -27.73 -0.91 14.67
N PHE A 125 -26.74 -0.27 14.06
CA PHE A 125 -26.32 1.10 14.37
C PHE A 125 -26.57 2.00 13.16
N SER A 126 -26.89 3.27 13.42
CA SER A 126 -27.11 4.30 12.41
C SER A 126 -26.57 5.63 12.92
N THR A 127 -26.06 6.46 12.01
CA THR A 127 -25.60 7.84 12.26
C THR A 127 -26.46 8.81 11.48
#